data_AF-A0A9D8BPT9-F1
#
_entry.id   AF-A0A9D8BPT9-F1
#
_cell.length_a   1.000
_cell.length_b   1.000
_cell.length_c   1.000
_cell.angle_alpha   90.00
_cell.angle_beta   90.00
_cell.angle_gamma   90.00
#
_symmetry.space_group_name_H-M   'P 1'
#
loop_
_entity.id
_entity.type
_entity.pdbx_description
1 polymer ?
#
loop_
_entity_poly.entity_id
_entity_poly.type
_entity_poly.pdbx_seq_one_letter_code
_entity_poly.pdbx_strand_id
1 'polypeptide(L)'
;MKRTLFLSLSAMALTLAPAACGKTFGRQQAAQSKEGHGHADEAKSAQITVWDDRFEIFLEHEYMVANRPVRFVTHVTEQQSLEPRRSGPLTFVLRQDGRPPIEHEESAPARDGIYIPELTFPAKGQWDVSLVAPLDGARHTIGLPPFTVYGSSDEAAHAPDPEEFDGISFLKEQQWKVGTKTEPALRRSLTEQLRLTGVVSAPPHRRARVTPFLAGKLIVPAGRKFPAVGDRVEAGQTLALVQPPLAGSDYLSFVGNQNQIKTLEVDLRVKRAEAEALATKTRVSLEHAGQALKRIRALHQQGAKSERELQEAIYAEREARAELDAAVTLEKAYDEALKELAARPAPLQPEAGLPAVELKAPISGVISAVEAVVGEHVKPDQPVLAILDTQTVLIEARVPESQWARVGRSYGASYRLPGHTENSVSILGEGKGRLLYAGSEVDAKTRTVRLVYEIPNPEGRLRIGMALDVFVETTQGEETLAVPESALIEEEGRAVVFVQLGGETFAKRDVQPGIRDNGFVQIRAGLKEGERVVTRGAYAVRLASVASSIPEHGHAH
;
A
#
# COMPACT_ATOMS: atom_id res chain seq x y z
N MET A 1 -39.22 -48.61 -0.69
CA MET A 1 -40.40 -48.66 -1.58
C MET A 1 -40.15 -47.79 -2.81
N LYS A 2 -40.34 -48.36 -4.03
CA LYS A 2 -40.32 -47.79 -5.40
C LYS A 2 -38.97 -47.20 -5.88
N ARG A 3 -38.13 -47.77 -6.78
CA ARG A 3 -38.21 -48.41 -8.15
C ARG A 3 -38.56 -47.47 -9.32
N THR A 4 -37.57 -47.20 -10.20
CA THR A 4 -37.50 -47.34 -11.71
C THR A 4 -36.17 -46.71 -12.21
N LEU A 5 -35.18 -47.38 -12.86
CA LEU A 5 -35.06 -48.01 -14.22
C LEU A 5 -35.47 -47.05 -15.38
N PHE A 6 -34.84 -46.85 -16.56
CA PHE A 6 -33.78 -47.47 -17.42
C PHE A 6 -33.47 -46.45 -18.58
N LEU A 7 -32.28 -46.36 -19.20
CA LEU A 7 -31.86 -46.78 -20.58
C LEU A 7 -30.59 -45.92 -20.88
N SER A 8 -29.39 -46.34 -21.29
CA SER A 8 -28.84 -47.17 -22.39
C SER A 8 -29.12 -46.66 -23.81
N LEU A 9 -28.09 -46.16 -24.50
CA LEU A 9 -27.91 -46.34 -25.96
C LEU A 9 -26.44 -46.16 -26.42
N SER A 10 -25.94 -47.21 -27.08
CA SER A 10 -24.79 -47.40 -28.01
C SER A 10 -24.32 -46.18 -28.82
N ALA A 11 -23.00 -45.92 -28.96
CA ALA A 11 -21.97 -46.61 -29.76
C ALA A 11 -22.08 -46.38 -31.29
N MET A 12 -21.11 -45.67 -31.89
CA MET A 12 -20.70 -45.91 -33.28
C MET A 12 -19.25 -45.43 -33.51
N ALA A 13 -18.38 -46.41 -33.77
CA ALA A 13 -17.03 -46.25 -34.27
C ALA A 13 -17.06 -46.09 -35.80
N LEU A 14 -16.16 -45.28 -36.36
CA LEU A 14 -15.90 -45.27 -37.80
C LEU A 14 -14.39 -45.16 -38.05
N THR A 15 -13.76 -46.31 -38.27
CA THR A 15 -12.45 -46.48 -38.89
C THR A 15 -12.68 -46.89 -40.34
N LEU A 16 -12.03 -46.22 -41.30
CA LEU A 16 -11.87 -46.75 -42.64
C LEU A 16 -10.56 -46.23 -43.26
N ALA A 17 -9.64 -47.16 -43.44
CA ALA A 17 -8.56 -47.11 -44.41
C ALA A 17 -8.80 -48.25 -45.42
N PRO A 18 -8.38 -48.11 -46.68
CA PRO A 18 -8.06 -49.28 -47.50
C PRO A 18 -6.59 -49.29 -47.94
N ALA A 19 -6.14 -50.51 -48.22
CA ALA A 19 -4.77 -50.93 -48.44
C ALA A 19 -4.29 -50.81 -49.90
N ALA A 20 -2.97 -50.64 -50.02
CA ALA A 20 -2.01 -51.30 -50.92
C ALA A 20 -2.38 -51.65 -52.37
N CYS A 21 -1.56 -51.20 -53.33
CA CYS A 21 -0.79 -52.08 -54.22
C CYS A 21 0.32 -51.30 -54.94
N GLY A 22 1.56 -51.81 -54.88
CA GLY A 22 2.70 -51.26 -55.60
C GLY A 22 2.79 -51.72 -57.05
N LYS A 23 3.45 -50.93 -57.90
CA LYS A 23 4.29 -51.38 -59.02
C LYS A 23 5.22 -50.27 -59.49
N THR A 24 6.48 -50.65 -59.60
CA THR A 24 7.62 -49.97 -60.20
C THR A 24 7.42 -49.70 -61.70
N PHE A 25 7.79 -48.51 -62.18
CA PHE A 25 8.36 -48.30 -63.53
C PHE A 25 9.15 -46.98 -63.55
N GLY A 26 10.33 -47.05 -64.16
CA GLY A 26 11.34 -46.00 -64.09
C GLY A 26 11.16 -44.85 -65.10
N ARG A 27 11.75 -43.72 -64.69
CA ARG A 27 12.52 -42.74 -65.49
C ARG A 27 11.89 -42.19 -66.77
N GLN A 28 11.42 -40.94 -66.68
CA GLN A 28 11.77 -39.91 -67.65
C GLN A 28 11.78 -38.54 -66.98
N GLN A 29 12.97 -37.92 -66.95
CA GLN A 29 13.15 -36.51 -66.64
C GLN A 29 12.41 -35.70 -67.70
N ALA A 30 11.37 -34.98 -67.30
CA ALA A 30 10.92 -33.79 -67.98
C ALA A 30 11.44 -32.61 -67.17
N ALA A 31 12.53 -32.01 -67.66
CA ALA A 31 13.03 -30.74 -67.18
C ALA A 31 11.97 -29.67 -67.45
N GLN A 32 11.22 -29.30 -66.41
CA GLN A 32 10.61 -27.98 -66.35
C GLN A 32 11.61 -27.07 -65.64
N SER A 33 12.28 -26.27 -66.45
CA SER A 33 12.99 -25.07 -66.04
C SER A 33 12.03 -24.19 -65.24
N LYS A 34 12.08 -24.29 -63.91
CA LYS A 34 11.70 -23.16 -63.07
C LYS A 34 12.79 -22.13 -63.29
N GLU A 35 12.47 -21.17 -64.14
CA GLU A 35 13.19 -19.91 -64.27
C GLU A 35 13.49 -19.41 -62.86
N GLY A 36 14.78 -19.30 -62.57
CA GLY A 36 15.25 -18.65 -61.35
C GLY A 36 14.78 -17.20 -61.40
N HIS A 37 13.77 -16.88 -60.60
CA HIS A 37 13.60 -15.52 -60.16
C HIS A 37 14.78 -15.22 -59.25
N GLY A 38 15.78 -14.55 -59.83
CA GLY A 38 16.87 -13.95 -59.08
C GLY A 38 16.26 -13.04 -58.03
N HIS A 39 16.37 -13.47 -56.76
CA HIS A 39 16.35 -12.52 -55.66
C HIS A 39 17.54 -11.60 -55.91
N ALA A 40 17.25 -10.36 -56.32
CA ALA A 40 18.24 -9.32 -56.36
C ALA A 40 18.92 -9.25 -54.98
N ASP A 41 20.24 -9.04 -54.98
CA ASP A 41 21.11 -8.95 -53.80
C ASP A 41 20.58 -7.94 -52.76
N GLU A 42 19.66 -8.35 -51.88
CA GLU A 42 19.31 -7.57 -50.69
C GLU A 42 20.44 -7.75 -49.66
N ALA A 43 21.09 -6.64 -49.30
CA ALA A 43 22.13 -6.64 -48.29
C ALA A 43 21.53 -7.08 -46.94
N LYS A 44 22.10 -8.13 -46.33
CA LYS A 44 21.69 -8.59 -45.00
C LYS A 44 21.90 -7.48 -43.97
N SER A 45 20.90 -7.23 -43.13
CA SER A 45 20.97 -6.30 -42.01
C SER A 45 20.93 -7.05 -40.69
N ALA A 46 21.58 -6.49 -39.66
CA ALA A 46 21.50 -6.99 -38.30
C ALA A 46 21.04 -5.87 -37.37
N GLN A 47 20.37 -6.26 -36.31
CA GLN A 47 19.91 -5.37 -35.26
C GLN A 47 20.48 -5.78 -33.91
N ILE A 48 20.83 -4.80 -33.09
CA ILE A 48 21.43 -4.99 -31.78
C ILE A 48 20.68 -4.10 -30.80
N THR A 49 20.36 -4.65 -29.64
CA THR A 49 19.83 -3.86 -28.53
C THR A 49 20.65 -4.11 -27.28
N VAL A 50 21.13 -3.03 -26.67
CA VAL A 50 21.83 -3.09 -25.38
C VAL A 50 21.21 -2.10 -24.39
N TRP A 51 21.29 -2.45 -23.12
CA TRP A 51 20.81 -1.63 -22.02
C TRP A 51 21.92 -1.50 -20.99
N ASP A 52 22.07 -0.31 -20.45
CA ASP A 52 22.74 -0.09 -19.17
C ASP A 52 21.83 0.71 -18.23
N ASP A 53 22.38 1.25 -17.15
CA ASP A 53 21.65 2.04 -16.16
C ASP A 53 21.20 3.42 -16.66
N ARG A 54 21.76 3.90 -17.78
CA ARG A 54 21.57 5.25 -18.32
C ARG A 54 20.88 5.25 -19.68
N PHE A 55 21.19 4.30 -20.56
CA PHE A 55 20.79 4.28 -21.95
C PHE A 55 20.25 2.91 -22.37
N GLU A 56 19.28 2.94 -23.27
CA GLU A 56 19.03 1.86 -24.22
C GLU A 56 19.54 2.29 -25.59
N ILE A 57 20.34 1.42 -26.20
CA ILE A 57 20.84 1.59 -27.56
C ILE A 57 20.17 0.52 -28.41
N PHE A 58 19.43 0.95 -29.41
CA PHE A 58 18.94 0.09 -30.48
C PHE A 58 19.61 0.51 -31.78
N LEU A 59 20.32 -0.42 -32.40
CA LEU A 59 21.21 -0.14 -33.52
C LEU A 59 20.94 -1.13 -34.64
N GLU A 60 20.77 -0.62 -35.85
CA GLU A 60 20.61 -1.40 -37.07
C GLU A 60 21.72 -1.08 -38.05
N HIS A 61 22.27 -2.10 -38.71
CA HIS A 61 23.33 -1.93 -39.69
C HIS A 61 23.31 -3.04 -40.74
N GLU A 62 23.84 -2.75 -41.93
CA GLU A 62 24.11 -3.79 -42.93
C GLU A 62 25.35 -4.61 -42.56
N TYR A 63 25.50 -5.80 -43.13
CA TYR A 63 26.69 -6.62 -42.92
C TYR A 63 27.93 -5.88 -43.42
N MET A 64 28.91 -5.72 -42.52
CA MET A 64 30.08 -4.89 -42.79
C MET A 64 31.07 -5.61 -43.69
N VAL A 65 31.54 -4.92 -44.73
CA VAL A 65 32.63 -5.39 -45.61
C VAL A 65 33.86 -4.50 -45.41
N ALA A 66 35.03 -5.11 -45.29
CA ALA A 66 36.27 -4.38 -45.07
C ALA A 66 36.49 -3.30 -46.14
N ASN A 67 36.88 -2.10 -45.70
CA ASN A 67 37.11 -0.90 -46.50
C ASN A 67 35.88 -0.35 -47.24
N ARG A 68 34.65 -0.75 -46.85
CA ARG A 68 33.42 -0.11 -47.30
C ARG A 68 32.76 0.66 -46.16
N PRO A 69 32.25 1.88 -46.41
CA PRO A 69 31.43 2.57 -45.44
C PRO A 69 30.11 1.82 -45.26
N VAL A 70 29.66 1.73 -44.01
CA VAL A 70 28.36 1.16 -43.64
C VAL A 70 27.63 2.14 -42.75
N ARG A 71 26.33 2.32 -43.02
CA ARG A 71 25.45 3.19 -42.26
C ARG A 71 24.94 2.45 -41.03
N PHE A 72 25.05 3.07 -39.87
CA PHE A 72 24.43 2.58 -38.64
C PHE A 72 23.25 3.47 -38.29
N VAL A 73 22.05 2.92 -38.12
CA VAL A 73 20.90 3.66 -37.59
C VAL A 73 20.84 3.39 -36.09
N THR A 74 21.28 4.36 -35.29
CA THR A 74 21.48 4.20 -33.84
C THR A 74 20.47 5.03 -33.07
N HIS A 75 19.48 4.37 -32.50
CA HIS A 75 18.49 4.94 -31.59
C HIS A 75 19.05 4.94 -30.16
N VAL A 76 19.05 6.10 -29.52
CA VAL A 76 19.55 6.32 -28.16
C VAL A 76 18.40 6.82 -27.29
N THR A 77 18.00 5.99 -26.33
CA THR A 77 16.93 6.28 -25.36
C THR A 77 17.54 6.48 -23.98
N GLU A 78 17.15 7.53 -23.27
CA GLU A 78 17.57 7.75 -21.88
C GLU A 78 16.65 6.99 -20.91
N GLN A 79 17.21 6.09 -20.09
CA GLN A 79 16.45 5.15 -19.24
C GLN A 79 15.63 5.82 -18.13
N GLN A 80 16.07 6.97 -17.63
CA GLN A 80 15.38 7.66 -16.53
C GLN A 80 14.14 8.42 -17.01
N SER A 81 14.26 9.12 -18.15
CA SER A 81 13.16 9.90 -18.74
C SER A 81 12.29 9.06 -19.68
N LEU A 82 12.84 7.98 -20.24
CA LEU A 82 12.26 7.17 -21.33
C LEU A 82 12.08 7.98 -22.62
N GLU A 83 12.88 9.05 -22.78
CA GLU A 83 12.86 9.95 -23.93
C GLU A 83 14.06 9.72 -24.86
N PRO A 84 13.95 10.12 -26.14
CA PRO A 84 15.10 10.12 -27.03
C PRO A 84 16.17 11.10 -26.56
N ARG A 85 17.44 10.76 -26.75
CA ARG A 85 18.53 11.73 -26.55
C ARG A 85 18.47 12.82 -27.64
N ARG A 86 18.18 14.06 -27.24
CA ARG A 86 17.92 15.17 -28.18
C ARG A 86 19.17 15.95 -28.60
N SER A 87 20.26 15.81 -27.87
CA SER A 87 21.47 16.62 -28.09
C SER A 87 22.73 15.98 -27.54
N GLY A 88 23.88 16.47 -27.99
CA GLY A 88 25.19 16.09 -27.50
C GLY A 88 25.86 15.02 -28.36
N PRO A 89 27.20 14.93 -28.31
CA PRO A 89 27.95 14.03 -29.17
C PRO A 89 27.81 12.57 -28.74
N LEU A 90 28.00 11.68 -29.71
CA LEU A 90 28.13 10.24 -29.52
C LEU A 90 29.36 9.75 -30.30
N THR A 91 30.38 9.28 -29.58
CA THR A 91 31.61 8.80 -30.20
C THR A 91 31.59 7.27 -30.31
N PHE A 92 31.72 6.75 -31.53
CA PHE A 92 31.90 5.34 -31.83
C PHE A 92 33.39 5.02 -31.77
N VAL A 93 33.78 4.10 -30.89
CA VAL A 93 35.17 3.66 -30.71
C VAL A 93 35.29 2.22 -31.15
N LEU A 94 35.97 1.98 -32.27
CA LEU A 94 36.14 0.70 -32.92
C LEU A 94 37.54 0.15 -32.57
N ARG A 95 37.61 -1.07 -32.06
CA ARG A 95 38.84 -1.75 -31.67
C ARG A 95 38.96 -3.12 -32.33
N GLN A 96 40.19 -3.45 -32.71
CA GLN A 96 40.57 -4.78 -33.18
C GLN A 96 42.00 -5.06 -32.71
N ASP A 97 42.27 -6.29 -32.28
CA ASP A 97 43.57 -6.70 -31.78
C ASP A 97 44.72 -6.34 -32.72
N GLY A 98 45.77 -5.73 -32.17
CA GLY A 98 46.95 -5.31 -32.92
C GLY A 98 46.79 -4.04 -33.77
N ARG A 99 45.66 -3.33 -33.65
CA ARG A 99 45.41 -2.05 -34.35
C ARG A 99 45.14 -0.91 -33.37
N PRO A 100 45.50 0.35 -33.71
CA PRO A 100 45.07 1.50 -32.92
C PRO A 100 43.54 1.64 -32.98
N PRO A 101 42.88 2.12 -31.91
CA PRO A 101 41.45 2.37 -31.90
C PRO A 101 41.09 3.45 -32.93
N ILE A 102 39.95 3.28 -33.59
CA ILE A 102 39.38 4.28 -34.50
C ILE A 102 38.22 4.95 -33.77
N GLU A 103 38.24 6.28 -33.68
CA GLU A 103 37.16 7.06 -33.08
C GLU A 103 36.42 7.83 -34.18
N HIS A 104 35.09 7.74 -34.17
CA HIS A 104 34.21 8.49 -35.05
C HIS A 104 33.17 9.21 -34.21
N GLU A 105 33.14 10.54 -34.25
CA GLU A 105 32.21 11.34 -33.45
C GLU A 105 31.05 11.85 -34.29
N GLU A 106 29.84 11.55 -33.83
CA GLU A 106 28.62 12.22 -34.28
C GLU A 106 28.29 13.35 -33.32
N SER A 107 28.46 14.59 -33.78
CA SER A 107 28.30 15.79 -32.92
C SER A 107 26.89 15.97 -32.36
N ALA A 108 25.86 15.49 -33.07
CA ALA A 108 24.45 15.60 -32.72
C ALA A 108 23.63 14.53 -33.44
N PRO A 109 22.44 14.16 -32.94
CA PRO A 109 21.56 13.23 -33.62
C PRO A 109 20.93 13.88 -34.86
N ALA A 110 20.71 13.10 -35.92
CA ALA A 110 20.09 13.54 -37.17
C ALA A 110 18.58 13.83 -37.01
N ARG A 111 17.93 13.09 -36.11
CA ARG A 111 16.55 13.28 -35.63
C ARG A 111 16.56 12.99 -34.14
N ASP A 112 15.56 13.46 -33.38
CA ASP A 112 15.47 13.18 -31.93
C ASP A 112 15.82 11.71 -31.60
N GLY A 113 16.93 11.47 -30.90
CA GLY A 113 17.38 10.15 -30.49
C GLY A 113 18.07 9.30 -31.57
N ILE A 114 18.13 9.72 -32.83
CA ILE A 114 18.64 8.92 -33.96
C ILE A 114 19.96 9.48 -34.47
N TYR A 115 21.05 8.75 -34.24
CA TYR A 115 22.38 9.01 -34.80
C TYR A 115 22.61 8.12 -36.01
N ILE A 116 23.17 8.68 -37.09
CA ILE A 116 23.35 7.97 -38.36
C ILE A 116 24.81 8.08 -38.85
N PRO A 117 25.79 7.50 -38.14
CA PRO A 117 27.17 7.53 -38.62
C PRO A 117 27.38 6.60 -39.82
N GLU A 118 28.33 6.98 -40.67
CA GLU A 118 28.92 6.11 -41.67
C GLU A 118 30.30 5.67 -41.20
N LEU A 119 30.43 4.40 -40.82
CA LEU A 119 31.67 3.83 -40.28
C LEU A 119 32.36 2.96 -41.32
N THR A 120 33.69 2.99 -41.38
CA THR A 120 34.48 2.14 -42.27
C THR A 120 35.45 1.28 -41.47
N PHE A 121 35.40 -0.04 -41.68
CA PHE A 121 36.26 -1.00 -40.99
C PHE A 121 37.44 -1.39 -41.89
N PRO A 122 38.70 -1.10 -41.52
CA PRO A 122 39.84 -1.31 -42.43
C PRO A 122 40.17 -2.78 -42.74
N ALA A 123 39.66 -3.72 -41.96
CA ALA A 123 40.03 -5.13 -42.07
C ALA A 123 38.92 -6.07 -41.63
N LYS A 124 38.95 -7.27 -42.24
CA LYS A 124 38.14 -8.42 -41.86
C LYS A 124 38.44 -8.87 -40.43
N GLY A 125 37.43 -9.43 -39.75
CA GLY A 125 37.57 -10.06 -38.43
C GLY A 125 36.52 -9.59 -37.43
N GLN A 126 36.70 -9.96 -36.17
CA GLN A 126 35.90 -9.45 -35.06
C GLN A 126 36.39 -8.06 -34.66
N TRP A 127 35.45 -7.17 -34.36
CA TRP A 127 35.69 -5.81 -33.89
C TRP A 127 34.88 -5.53 -32.63
N ASP A 128 35.55 -5.07 -31.58
CA ASP A 128 34.89 -4.57 -30.39
C ASP A 128 34.51 -3.11 -30.62
N VAL A 129 33.22 -2.81 -30.56
CA VAL A 129 32.71 -1.45 -30.72
C VAL A 129 32.09 -1.00 -29.40
N SER A 130 32.43 0.22 -29.00
CA SER A 130 31.84 0.88 -27.84
C SER A 130 31.37 2.28 -28.20
N LEU A 131 30.27 2.71 -27.59
CA LEU A 131 29.77 4.06 -27.72
C LEU A 131 30.21 4.87 -26.50
N VAL A 132 30.63 6.11 -26.72
CA VAL A 132 31.01 7.03 -25.65
C VAL A 132 30.14 8.27 -25.73
N ALA A 133 29.40 8.53 -24.66
CA ALA A 133 28.57 9.71 -24.51
C ALA A 133 29.06 10.55 -23.31
N PRO A 134 29.10 11.89 -23.42
CA PRO A 134 29.33 12.73 -22.26
C PRO A 134 28.10 12.71 -21.34
N LEU A 135 28.35 12.49 -20.05
CA LEU A 135 27.34 12.44 -19.00
C LEU A 135 27.91 13.07 -17.72
N ASP A 136 27.24 14.10 -17.19
CA ASP A 136 27.61 14.78 -15.93
C ASP A 136 29.09 15.21 -15.85
N GLY A 137 29.68 15.59 -16.99
CA GLY A 137 31.08 16.01 -17.10
C GLY A 137 32.10 14.86 -17.21
N ALA A 138 31.64 13.60 -17.26
CA ALA A 138 32.46 12.40 -17.45
C ALA A 138 32.15 11.70 -18.79
N ARG A 139 33.03 10.79 -19.21
CA ARG A 139 32.81 9.89 -20.36
C ARG A 139 32.10 8.63 -19.88
N HIS A 140 30.87 8.42 -20.35
CA HIS A 140 30.13 7.17 -20.13
C HIS A 140 30.33 6.25 -21.32
N THR A 141 30.81 5.02 -21.10
CA THR A 141 31.14 4.07 -22.17
C THR A 141 30.15 2.91 -22.16
N ILE A 142 29.52 2.66 -23.30
CA ILE A 142 28.53 1.63 -23.52
C ILE A 142 29.16 0.57 -24.44
N GLY A 143 29.34 -0.65 -23.94
CA GLY A 143 29.87 -1.75 -24.75
C GLY A 143 28.79 -2.34 -25.65
N LEU A 144 29.13 -2.61 -26.92
CA LEU A 144 28.29 -3.37 -27.84
C LEU A 144 28.84 -4.80 -27.99
N PRO A 145 28.02 -5.77 -28.42
CA PRO A 145 28.51 -7.07 -28.86
C PRO A 145 29.56 -6.93 -29.97
N PRO A 146 30.51 -7.88 -30.09
CA PRO A 146 31.51 -7.83 -31.14
C PRO A 146 30.88 -7.94 -32.52
N PHE A 147 31.38 -7.12 -33.44
CA PHE A 147 30.91 -7.02 -34.81
C PHE A 147 31.80 -7.86 -35.74
N THR A 148 31.17 -8.64 -36.61
CA THR A 148 31.89 -9.42 -37.63
C THR A 148 32.00 -8.62 -38.93
N VAL A 149 33.22 -8.31 -39.36
CA VAL A 149 33.51 -7.64 -40.64
C VAL A 149 34.00 -8.68 -41.64
N TYR A 150 33.35 -8.75 -42.80
CA TYR A 150 33.64 -9.70 -43.87
C TYR A 150 34.70 -9.16 -44.85
N GLY A 151 35.41 -10.07 -45.54
CA GLY A 151 36.45 -9.69 -46.49
C GLY A 151 35.90 -9.23 -47.84
N SER A 152 34.69 -9.65 -48.21
CA SER A 152 34.03 -9.32 -49.48
C SER A 152 32.51 -9.33 -49.34
N SER A 153 31.81 -8.74 -50.32
CA SER A 153 30.33 -8.79 -50.38
C SER A 153 29.79 -10.21 -50.56
N ASP A 154 30.51 -11.07 -51.30
CA ASP A 154 30.15 -12.47 -51.47
C ASP A 154 30.21 -13.23 -50.14
N GLU A 155 31.24 -12.98 -49.33
CA GLU A 155 31.36 -13.57 -48.00
C GLU A 155 30.23 -13.10 -47.07
N ALA A 156 29.87 -11.81 -47.13
CA ALA A 156 28.75 -11.26 -46.36
C ALA A 156 27.39 -11.84 -46.79
N ALA A 157 27.18 -12.07 -48.08
CA ALA A 157 25.94 -12.67 -48.60
C ALA A 157 25.77 -14.15 -48.15
N HIS A 158 26.88 -14.88 -48.01
CA HIS A 158 26.89 -16.27 -47.55
C HIS A 158 26.98 -16.41 -46.01
N ALA A 159 27.08 -15.31 -45.28
CA ALA A 159 27.08 -15.33 -43.83
C ALA A 159 25.70 -15.76 -43.28
N PRO A 160 25.61 -16.24 -42.02
CA PRO A 160 24.33 -16.61 -41.41
C PRO A 160 23.29 -15.50 -41.56
N ASP A 161 22.04 -15.88 -41.80
CA ASP A 161 20.95 -14.92 -41.82
C ASP A 161 20.81 -14.26 -40.43
N PRO A 162 20.42 -12.98 -40.38
CA PRO A 162 20.20 -12.30 -39.13
C PRO A 162 19.10 -12.98 -38.32
N GLU A 163 19.14 -12.83 -36.99
CA GLU A 163 18.01 -13.22 -36.16
C GLU A 163 16.80 -12.34 -36.52
N GLU A 164 15.86 -12.93 -37.26
CA GLU A 164 14.53 -12.37 -37.43
C GLU A 164 13.69 -12.69 -36.20
N PHE A 165 13.17 -11.65 -35.56
CA PHE A 165 12.19 -11.81 -34.51
C PHE A 165 10.80 -11.71 -35.14
N ASP A 166 10.08 -12.82 -35.16
CA ASP A 166 8.65 -12.78 -35.45
C ASP A 166 7.93 -12.16 -34.24
N GLY A 167 7.23 -11.06 -34.46
CA GLY A 167 6.62 -10.31 -33.39
C GLY A 167 5.89 -9.04 -33.80
N ILE A 168 5.41 -8.36 -32.78
CA ILE A 168 4.72 -7.09 -32.84
C ILE A 168 5.77 -6.01 -33.05
N SER A 169 5.76 -5.40 -34.22
CA SER A 169 6.58 -4.22 -34.51
C SER A 169 6.00 -3.00 -33.77
N PHE A 170 6.85 -2.35 -32.99
CA PHE A 170 6.52 -1.13 -32.25
C PHE A 170 7.75 -0.22 -32.22
N LEU A 171 7.78 0.76 -33.11
CA LEU A 171 8.96 1.57 -33.42
C LEU A 171 9.41 2.44 -32.23
N LYS A 172 10.68 2.84 -32.17
CA LYS A 172 11.23 3.66 -31.08
C LYS A 172 10.52 4.99 -30.96
N GLU A 173 10.14 5.64 -32.06
CA GLU A 173 9.36 6.88 -31.98
C GLU A 173 7.96 6.68 -31.42
N GLN A 174 7.37 5.49 -31.58
CA GLN A 174 6.09 5.14 -30.93
C GLN A 174 6.32 4.86 -29.44
N GLN A 175 7.38 4.14 -29.10
CA GLN A 175 7.76 3.84 -27.72
C GLN A 175 8.01 5.11 -26.89
N TRP A 176 8.73 6.08 -27.44
CA TRP A 176 9.02 7.37 -26.79
C TRP A 176 7.76 8.19 -26.50
N LYS A 177 6.78 8.19 -27.42
CA LYS A 177 5.51 8.91 -27.23
C LYS A 177 4.71 8.42 -26.03
N VAL A 178 4.79 7.12 -25.71
CA VAL A 178 4.04 6.51 -24.61
C VAL A 178 4.91 6.24 -23.37
N GLY A 179 6.21 6.56 -23.44
CA GLY A 179 7.18 6.29 -22.38
C GLY A 179 7.25 4.79 -22.06
N THR A 180 7.45 3.96 -23.08
CA THR A 180 7.53 2.51 -22.90
C THR A 180 8.71 2.16 -22.01
N LYS A 181 8.47 1.33 -21.00
CA LYS A 181 9.51 0.84 -20.08
C LYS A 181 9.52 -0.67 -20.07
N THR A 182 10.71 -1.25 -20.11
CA THR A 182 10.89 -2.70 -19.93
C THR A 182 11.77 -2.99 -18.73
N GLU A 183 11.49 -4.10 -18.04
CA GLU A 183 12.31 -4.56 -16.91
C GLU A 183 12.59 -6.06 -17.04
N PRO A 184 13.80 -6.52 -16.67
CA PRO A 184 14.13 -7.94 -16.73
C PRO A 184 13.32 -8.73 -15.70
N ALA A 185 12.84 -9.89 -16.11
CA ALA A 185 12.30 -10.88 -15.20
C ALA A 185 13.45 -11.53 -14.43
N LEU A 186 13.51 -11.30 -13.13
CA LEU A 186 14.58 -11.77 -12.27
C LEU A 186 14.01 -12.65 -11.15
N ARG A 187 14.84 -13.54 -10.62
CA ARG A 187 14.50 -14.31 -9.44
C ARG A 187 14.47 -13.42 -8.19
N ARG A 188 13.41 -13.56 -7.41
CA ARG A 188 13.18 -12.80 -6.17
C ARG A 188 12.51 -13.69 -5.14
N SER A 189 12.81 -13.44 -3.87
CA SER A 189 12.05 -14.02 -2.76
C SER A 189 10.69 -13.34 -2.66
N LEU A 190 9.62 -14.09 -2.89
CA LEU A 190 8.24 -13.65 -2.69
C LEU A 190 7.62 -14.45 -1.56
N THR A 191 6.90 -13.76 -0.67
CA THR A 191 6.14 -14.41 0.40
C THR A 191 4.66 -14.38 0.06
N GLU A 192 4.00 -15.53 0.04
CA GLU A 192 2.55 -15.58 -0.15
C GLU A 192 1.85 -14.83 0.99
N GLN A 193 0.86 -14.01 0.64
CA GLN A 193 0.07 -13.24 1.59
C GLN A 193 -1.40 -13.67 1.59
N LEU A 194 -1.97 -13.82 2.77
CA LEU A 194 -3.41 -13.97 2.96
C LEU A 194 -4.07 -12.60 2.90
N ARG A 195 -4.94 -12.40 1.90
CA ARG A 195 -5.81 -11.22 1.85
C ARG A 195 -6.99 -11.40 2.79
N LEU A 196 -7.09 -10.50 3.76
CA LEU A 196 -8.12 -10.47 4.80
C LEU A 196 -8.78 -9.09 4.81
N THR A 197 -10.01 -9.03 5.29
CA THR A 197 -10.65 -7.75 5.61
C THR A 197 -10.20 -7.29 7.00
N GLY A 198 -9.64 -6.10 7.09
CA GLY A 198 -9.35 -5.41 8.33
C GLY A 198 -10.34 -4.29 8.61
N VAL A 199 -10.56 -3.98 9.89
CA VAL A 199 -11.38 -2.84 10.32
C VAL A 199 -10.53 -1.93 11.20
N VAL A 200 -10.60 -0.62 10.93
CA VAL A 200 -9.94 0.40 11.74
C VAL A 200 -10.78 0.68 12.99
N SER A 201 -10.19 0.51 14.17
CA SER A 201 -10.83 0.84 15.45
C SER A 201 -9.98 1.82 16.27
N ALA A 202 -10.61 2.52 17.20
CA ALA A 202 -9.90 3.41 18.11
C ALA A 202 -9.41 2.59 19.31
N PRO A 203 -8.16 2.78 19.77
CA PRO A 203 -7.72 2.20 21.03
C PRO A 203 -8.69 2.59 22.16
N PRO A 204 -9.07 1.67 23.07
CA PRO A 204 -10.06 1.98 24.11
C PRO A 204 -9.70 3.19 24.97
N HIS A 205 -8.41 3.40 25.25
CA HIS A 205 -7.89 4.52 26.03
C HIS A 205 -7.87 5.87 25.29
N ARG A 206 -8.19 5.88 23.99
CA ARG A 206 -8.25 7.08 23.14
C ARG A 206 -9.67 7.50 22.78
N ARG A 207 -10.67 6.86 23.38
CA ARG A 207 -12.06 7.27 23.31
C ARG A 207 -12.59 7.48 24.72
N ALA A 208 -13.14 8.65 24.98
CA ALA A 208 -13.76 8.95 26.26
C ALA A 208 -15.17 9.51 26.08
N ARG A 209 -16.09 9.07 26.92
CA ARG A 209 -17.37 9.75 27.11
C ARG A 209 -17.25 10.63 28.34
N VAL A 210 -17.59 11.89 28.18
CA VAL A 210 -17.64 12.87 29.26
C VAL A 210 -19.01 12.78 29.89
N THR A 211 -19.06 12.34 31.14
CA THR A 211 -20.28 12.19 31.93
C THR A 211 -20.17 13.04 33.20
N PRO A 212 -21.28 13.61 33.70
CA PRO A 212 -21.27 14.31 34.97
C PRO A 212 -21.31 13.27 36.11
N PHE A 213 -20.67 13.59 37.23
CA PHE A 213 -20.70 12.74 38.43
C PHE A 213 -21.95 12.97 39.30
N LEU A 214 -22.63 14.09 39.10
CA LEU A 214 -23.79 14.53 39.86
C LEU A 214 -24.89 15.06 38.94
N ALA A 215 -26.13 15.03 39.40
CA ALA A 215 -27.25 15.58 38.65
C ALA A 215 -27.26 17.11 38.72
N GLY A 216 -27.58 17.79 37.62
CA GLY A 216 -27.61 19.26 37.61
C GLY A 216 -27.92 19.88 36.26
N LYS A 217 -28.14 21.20 36.27
CA LYS A 217 -28.29 21.98 35.04
C LYS A 217 -26.92 22.19 34.40
N LEU A 218 -26.80 21.83 33.13
CA LEU A 218 -25.59 22.06 32.34
C LEU A 218 -25.51 23.54 31.96
N ILE A 219 -24.43 24.21 32.36
CA ILE A 219 -24.16 25.61 32.02
C ILE A 219 -22.75 25.75 31.44
N VAL A 220 -22.48 26.88 30.79
CA VAL A 220 -21.17 27.17 30.18
C VAL A 220 -20.43 28.18 31.05
N PRO A 221 -19.11 28.01 31.26
CA PRO A 221 -18.30 29.03 31.93
C PRO A 221 -18.45 30.40 31.25
N ALA A 222 -18.47 31.47 32.05
CA ALA A 222 -18.60 32.83 31.53
C ALA A 222 -17.51 33.14 30.49
N GLY A 223 -17.91 33.72 29.35
CA GLY A 223 -17.00 34.06 28.25
C GLY A 223 -16.53 32.87 27.40
N ARG A 224 -17.00 31.65 27.66
CA ARG A 224 -16.73 30.48 26.81
C ARG A 224 -17.97 30.05 26.02
N LYS A 225 -17.73 29.32 24.94
CA LYS A 225 -18.76 28.61 24.19
C LYS A 225 -18.77 27.14 24.62
N PHE A 226 -19.92 26.51 24.54
CA PHE A 226 -20.02 25.07 24.72
C PHE A 226 -19.30 24.36 23.55
N PRO A 227 -18.47 23.33 23.79
CA PRO A 227 -17.75 22.63 22.74
C PRO A 227 -18.69 22.05 21.68
N ALA A 228 -18.31 22.21 20.41
CA ALA A 228 -19.02 21.67 19.25
C ALA A 228 -18.26 20.48 18.64
N VAL A 229 -18.96 19.68 17.82
CA VAL A 229 -18.32 18.60 17.04
C VAL A 229 -17.23 19.19 16.15
N GLY A 230 -16.04 18.59 16.20
CA GLY A 230 -14.84 19.05 15.48
C GLY A 230 -13.90 19.93 16.31
N ASP A 231 -14.32 20.43 17.47
CA ASP A 231 -13.45 21.21 18.35
C ASP A 231 -12.35 20.33 18.96
N ARG A 232 -11.13 20.87 19.05
CA ARG A 232 -10.01 20.23 19.72
C ARG A 232 -9.99 20.62 21.20
N VAL A 233 -9.78 19.63 22.06
CA VAL A 233 -9.73 19.79 23.51
C VAL A 233 -8.49 19.14 24.12
N GLU A 234 -8.03 19.66 25.25
CA GLU A 234 -6.91 19.13 26.02
C GLU A 234 -7.38 18.41 27.28
N ALA A 235 -6.67 17.37 27.71
CA ALA A 235 -6.94 16.68 28.96
C ALA A 235 -6.91 17.67 30.14
N GLY A 236 -7.94 17.63 30.98
CA GLY A 236 -8.13 18.55 32.12
C GLY A 236 -8.81 19.88 31.75
N GLN A 237 -9.05 20.18 30.48
CA GLN A 237 -9.77 21.38 30.06
C GLN A 237 -11.21 21.36 30.58
N THR A 238 -11.67 22.45 31.20
CA THR A 238 -13.08 22.66 31.57
C THR A 238 -13.94 22.83 30.31
N LEU A 239 -14.87 21.91 30.10
CA LEU A 239 -15.78 21.83 28.95
C LEU A 239 -17.14 22.49 29.25
N ALA A 240 -17.66 22.26 30.45
CA ALA A 240 -18.91 22.82 30.94
C ALA A 240 -18.91 22.86 32.47
N LEU A 241 -19.96 23.42 33.06
CA LEU A 241 -20.21 23.33 34.49
C LEU A 241 -21.56 22.63 34.72
N VAL A 242 -21.65 21.84 35.77
CA VAL A 242 -22.89 21.19 36.21
C VAL A 242 -23.31 21.87 37.50
N GLN A 243 -24.42 22.59 37.44
CA GLN A 243 -24.98 23.26 38.61
C GLN A 243 -25.99 22.32 39.29
N PRO A 244 -25.69 21.79 40.50
CA PRO A 244 -26.61 20.92 41.21
C PRO A 244 -27.94 21.65 41.47
N PRO A 245 -29.09 20.95 41.44
CA PRO A 245 -30.33 21.57 41.84
C PRO A 245 -30.28 21.92 43.33
N LEU A 246 -30.72 23.12 43.69
CA LEU A 246 -31.20 23.40 45.05
C LEU A 246 -32.45 22.51 45.25
N ALA A 247 -32.51 21.74 46.34
CA ALA A 247 -33.64 20.87 46.60
C ALA A 247 -34.95 21.68 46.69
N GLY A 248 -35.98 21.27 45.93
CA GLY A 248 -37.36 21.73 46.09
C GLY A 248 -37.91 22.56 44.92
N SER A 249 -38.94 22.02 44.26
CA SER A 249 -39.66 22.55 43.11
C SER A 249 -40.60 23.72 43.40
N ASP A 250 -40.18 24.75 44.13
CA ASP A 250 -40.94 26.01 44.26
C ASP A 250 -40.00 27.18 44.59
N TYR A 251 -39.42 27.78 43.55
CA TYR A 251 -38.59 28.99 43.70
C TYR A 251 -39.40 30.22 44.17
N LEU A 252 -40.72 30.20 43.96
CA LEU A 252 -41.62 31.34 44.25
C LEU A 252 -42.20 31.35 45.68
N SER A 253 -42.05 30.28 46.48
CA SER A 253 -42.57 30.24 47.86
C SER A 253 -41.50 30.46 48.95
N PHE A 254 -40.22 30.61 48.55
CA PHE A 254 -39.07 30.71 49.45
C PHE A 254 -38.91 32.06 50.18
N VAL A 255 -39.65 33.11 49.79
CA VAL A 255 -39.40 34.49 50.24
C VAL A 255 -39.91 34.79 51.67
N GLY A 256 -40.57 33.85 52.36
CA GLY A 256 -41.29 34.18 53.61
C GLY A 256 -40.95 33.41 54.89
N ASN A 257 -40.32 32.23 54.83
CA ASN A 257 -40.41 31.28 55.96
C ASN A 257 -39.04 30.91 56.58
N GLN A 258 -38.76 31.45 57.77
CA GLN A 258 -37.58 31.07 58.58
C GLN A 258 -37.52 29.56 58.90
N ASN A 259 -38.67 28.88 58.91
CA ASN A 259 -38.75 27.44 59.13
C ASN A 259 -38.15 26.61 57.97
N GLN A 260 -38.13 27.14 56.73
CA GLN A 260 -37.58 26.43 55.57
C GLN A 260 -36.06 26.58 55.46
N ILE A 261 -35.45 27.68 55.95
CA ILE A 261 -33.98 27.82 56.06
C ILE A 261 -33.42 26.75 56.99
N LYS A 262 -34.10 26.50 58.12
CA LYS A 262 -33.71 25.42 59.04
C LYS A 262 -33.82 24.04 58.38
N THR A 263 -34.83 23.80 57.55
CA THR A 263 -34.95 22.54 56.79
C THR A 263 -33.82 22.40 55.77
N LEU A 264 -33.50 23.45 55.01
CA LEU A 264 -32.41 23.44 54.04
C LEU A 264 -31.04 23.25 54.71
N GLU A 265 -30.83 23.87 55.88
CA GLU A 265 -29.62 23.67 56.68
C GLU A 265 -29.48 22.20 57.13
N VAL A 266 -30.58 21.58 57.56
CA VAL A 266 -30.61 20.15 57.92
C VAL A 266 -30.28 19.28 56.70
N ASP A 267 -30.89 19.55 55.55
CA ASP A 267 -30.64 18.79 54.32
C ASP A 267 -29.19 18.92 53.83
N LEU A 268 -28.62 20.13 53.85
CA LEU A 268 -27.22 20.35 53.50
C LEU A 268 -26.26 19.67 54.48
N ARG A 269 -26.59 19.63 55.78
CA ARG A 269 -25.82 18.87 56.77
C ARG A 269 -25.87 17.37 56.52
N VAL A 270 -27.03 16.83 56.14
CA VAL A 270 -27.17 15.42 55.74
C VAL A 270 -26.33 15.13 54.49
N LYS A 271 -26.42 15.98 53.46
CA LYS A 271 -25.65 15.82 52.21
C LYS A 271 -24.15 15.93 52.43
N ARG A 272 -23.71 16.84 53.30
CA ARG A 272 -22.31 16.94 53.75
C ARG A 272 -21.86 15.65 54.44
N ALA A 273 -22.65 15.11 55.36
CA ALA A 273 -22.32 13.86 56.05
C ALA A 273 -22.23 12.67 55.07
N GLU A 274 -23.09 12.62 54.06
CA GLU A 274 -23.01 11.63 52.98
C GLU A 274 -21.71 11.80 52.16
N ALA A 275 -21.32 13.03 51.82
CA ALA A 275 -20.09 13.32 51.09
C ALA A 275 -18.82 12.98 51.91
N GLU A 276 -18.83 13.27 53.22
CA GLU A 276 -17.76 12.93 54.16
C GLU A 276 -17.61 11.40 54.30
N ALA A 277 -18.73 10.67 54.38
CA ALA A 277 -18.73 9.21 54.38
C ALA A 277 -18.16 8.63 53.07
N LEU A 278 -18.53 9.21 51.94
CA LEU A 278 -17.99 8.83 50.64
C LEU A 278 -16.48 9.09 50.55
N ALA A 279 -16.01 10.28 50.97
CA ALA A 279 -14.59 10.63 51.00
C ALA A 279 -13.79 9.69 51.91
N THR A 280 -14.37 9.26 53.02
CA THR A 280 -13.76 8.27 53.92
C THR A 280 -13.64 6.91 53.24
N LYS A 281 -14.70 6.45 52.56
CA LYS A 281 -14.70 5.18 51.81
C LYS A 281 -13.66 5.18 50.67
N THR A 282 -13.60 6.23 49.87
CA THR A 282 -12.65 6.33 48.74
C THR A 282 -11.21 6.47 49.24
N ARG A 283 -10.98 7.10 50.39
CA ARG A 283 -9.66 7.17 51.03
C ARG A 283 -9.11 5.79 51.40
N VAL A 284 -9.95 4.94 52.00
CA VAL A 284 -9.59 3.54 52.29
C VAL A 284 -9.31 2.76 51.00
N SER A 285 -10.08 3.02 49.94
CA SER A 285 -9.89 2.37 48.64
C SER A 285 -8.56 2.77 47.98
N LEU A 286 -8.19 4.04 48.03
CA LEU A 286 -6.88 4.53 47.58
C LEU A 286 -5.74 3.92 48.37
N GLU A 287 -5.88 3.82 49.70
CA GLU A 287 -4.86 3.17 50.54
C GLU A 287 -4.64 1.71 50.12
N HIS A 288 -5.73 0.96 49.91
CA HIS A 288 -5.66 -0.42 49.45
C HIS A 288 -5.01 -0.55 48.06
N ALA A 289 -5.40 0.31 47.11
CA ALA A 289 -4.80 0.34 45.77
C ALA A 289 -3.29 0.69 45.81
N GLY A 290 -2.90 1.66 46.65
CA GLY A 290 -1.50 2.04 46.85
C GLY A 290 -0.66 0.91 47.46
N GLN A 291 -1.19 0.17 48.43
CA GLN A 291 -0.53 -1.02 49.00
C GLN A 291 -0.37 -2.12 47.95
N ALA A 292 -1.39 -2.37 47.13
CA ALA A 292 -1.34 -3.34 46.04
C ALA A 292 -0.29 -2.97 45.00
N LEU A 293 -0.23 -1.70 44.57
CA LEU A 293 0.78 -1.19 43.64
C LEU A 293 2.20 -1.34 44.21
N LYS A 294 2.41 -1.03 45.49
CA LYS A 294 3.72 -1.20 46.15
C LYS A 294 4.19 -2.65 46.10
N ARG A 295 3.31 -3.61 46.40
CA ARG A 295 3.60 -5.05 46.33
C ARG A 295 3.88 -5.52 44.90
N ILE A 296 3.04 -5.11 43.93
CA ILE A 296 3.18 -5.52 42.53
C ILE A 296 4.47 -4.95 41.92
N ARG A 297 4.81 -3.69 42.21
CA ARG A 297 6.06 -3.05 41.77
C ARG A 297 7.29 -3.80 42.28
N ALA A 298 7.30 -4.21 43.56
CA ALA A 298 8.40 -5.00 44.12
C ALA A 298 8.53 -6.37 43.45
N LEU A 299 7.43 -7.06 43.19
CA LEU A 299 7.44 -8.37 42.52
C LEU A 299 7.82 -8.25 41.04
N HIS A 300 7.46 -7.17 40.36
CA HIS A 300 7.86 -6.91 38.97
C HIS A 300 9.37 -6.68 38.85
N GLN A 301 9.98 -5.92 39.77
CA GLN A 301 11.43 -5.76 39.83
C GLN A 301 12.19 -7.08 40.05
N GLN A 302 11.53 -8.06 40.67
CA GLN A 302 12.05 -9.42 40.85
C GLN A 302 11.71 -10.37 39.69
N GLY A 303 11.08 -9.88 38.61
CA GLY A 303 10.66 -10.68 37.46
C GLY A 303 9.45 -11.58 37.71
N ALA A 304 8.82 -11.52 38.89
CA ALA A 304 7.71 -12.39 39.28
C ALA A 304 6.33 -11.88 38.83
N LYS A 305 6.24 -10.63 38.34
CA LYS A 305 5.00 -10.03 37.81
C LYS A 305 5.24 -9.39 36.45
N SER A 306 4.26 -9.48 35.57
CA SER A 306 4.33 -8.94 34.20
C SER A 306 4.17 -7.42 34.16
N GLU A 307 4.67 -6.77 33.09
CA GLU A 307 4.48 -5.34 32.85
C GLU A 307 2.98 -4.97 32.82
N ARG A 308 2.13 -5.83 32.24
CA ARG A 308 0.67 -5.62 32.22
C ARG A 308 0.09 -5.50 33.63
N GLU A 309 0.47 -6.41 34.54
CA GLU A 309 -0.03 -6.40 35.92
C GLU A 309 0.47 -5.15 36.69
N LEU A 310 1.68 -4.66 36.40
CA LEU A 310 2.17 -3.40 36.96
C LEU A 310 1.34 -2.20 36.45
N GLN A 311 1.07 -2.14 35.15
CA GLN A 311 0.24 -1.08 34.56
C GLN A 311 -1.19 -1.09 35.10
N GLU A 312 -1.79 -2.27 35.29
CA GLU A 312 -3.12 -2.41 35.92
C GLU A 312 -3.14 -1.87 37.35
N ALA A 313 -2.09 -2.15 38.14
CA ALA A 313 -1.99 -1.64 39.50
C ALA A 313 -1.79 -0.11 39.56
N ILE A 314 -1.04 0.46 38.61
CA ILE A 314 -0.88 1.92 38.48
C ILE A 314 -2.22 2.56 38.12
N TYR A 315 -2.97 1.95 37.19
CA TYR A 315 -4.27 2.46 36.78
C TYR A 315 -5.27 2.44 37.94
N ALA A 316 -5.36 1.33 38.67
CA ALA A 316 -6.25 1.20 39.82
C ALA A 316 -5.95 2.23 40.94
N GLU A 317 -4.68 2.55 41.19
CA GLU A 317 -4.29 3.58 42.16
C GLU A 317 -4.68 4.99 41.68
N ARG A 318 -4.48 5.29 40.39
CA ARG A 318 -4.90 6.57 39.80
C ARG A 318 -6.41 6.75 39.81
N GLU A 319 -7.16 5.70 39.51
CA GLU A 319 -8.62 5.70 39.55
C GLU A 319 -9.13 5.97 40.97
N ALA A 320 -8.64 5.21 41.96
CA ALA A 320 -9.00 5.43 43.35
C ALA A 320 -8.60 6.83 43.86
N ARG A 321 -7.51 7.40 43.35
CA ARG A 321 -7.08 8.77 43.67
C ARG A 321 -8.06 9.79 43.12
N ALA A 322 -8.46 9.66 41.86
CA ALA A 322 -9.41 10.54 41.22
C ALA A 322 -10.78 10.51 41.93
N GLU A 323 -11.24 9.33 42.36
CA GLU A 323 -12.46 9.19 43.16
C GLU A 323 -12.38 9.90 44.51
N LEU A 324 -11.25 9.80 45.21
CA LEU A 324 -11.04 10.53 46.46
C LEU A 324 -11.05 12.05 46.25
N ASP A 325 -10.33 12.54 45.24
CA ASP A 325 -10.27 13.96 44.93
C ASP A 325 -11.65 14.52 44.56
N ALA A 326 -12.49 13.74 43.85
CA ALA A 326 -13.87 14.09 43.57
C ALA A 326 -14.74 14.15 44.84
N ALA A 327 -14.64 13.14 45.71
CA ALA A 327 -15.40 13.08 46.96
C ALA A 327 -15.03 14.23 47.92
N VAL A 328 -13.75 14.57 48.04
CA VAL A 328 -13.27 15.70 48.86
C VAL A 328 -13.73 17.04 48.29
N THR A 329 -13.75 17.20 46.96
CA THR A 329 -14.27 18.41 46.33
C THR A 329 -15.76 18.59 46.62
N LEU A 330 -16.53 17.50 46.60
CA LEU A 330 -17.95 17.51 46.93
C LEU A 330 -18.21 17.89 48.39
N GLU A 331 -17.44 17.31 49.32
CA GLU A 331 -17.49 17.66 50.75
C GLU A 331 -17.25 19.16 50.96
N LYS A 332 -16.21 19.72 50.32
CA LYS A 332 -15.89 21.15 50.37
C LYS A 332 -17.00 22.03 49.81
N ALA A 333 -17.63 21.62 48.71
CA ALA A 333 -18.74 22.37 48.11
C ALA A 333 -19.95 22.46 49.07
N TYR A 334 -20.26 21.37 49.80
CA TYR A 334 -21.31 21.41 50.83
C TYR A 334 -20.89 22.24 52.06
N ASP A 335 -19.62 22.19 52.45
CA ASP A 335 -19.07 23.05 53.51
C ASP A 335 -19.17 24.54 53.17
N GLU A 336 -18.85 24.91 51.93
CA GLU A 336 -18.98 26.27 51.42
C GLU A 336 -20.45 26.69 51.35
N ALA A 337 -21.34 25.83 50.85
CA ALA A 337 -22.78 26.10 50.83
C ALA A 337 -23.37 26.34 52.23
N LEU A 338 -22.92 25.60 53.25
CA LEU A 338 -23.31 25.82 54.65
C LEU A 338 -22.78 27.14 55.21
N LYS A 339 -21.54 27.51 54.87
CA LYS A 339 -20.95 28.80 55.27
C LYS A 339 -21.67 29.97 54.62
N GLU A 340 -21.99 29.88 53.33
CA GLU A 340 -22.77 30.90 52.62
C GLU A 340 -24.19 31.03 53.18
N LEU A 341 -24.83 29.91 53.52
CA LEU A 341 -26.15 29.90 54.16
C LEU A 341 -26.10 30.59 55.54
N ALA A 342 -25.05 30.34 56.32
CA ALA A 342 -24.84 30.94 57.65
C ALA A 342 -24.43 32.42 57.59
N ALA A 343 -23.71 32.85 56.53
CA ALA A 343 -23.22 34.20 56.36
C ALA A 343 -24.24 35.17 55.73
N ARG A 344 -25.41 34.68 55.32
CA ARG A 344 -26.47 35.51 54.70
C ARG A 344 -27.31 36.25 55.75
N PRO A 345 -27.35 37.59 55.76
CA PRO A 345 -28.43 38.33 56.41
C PRO A 345 -29.71 38.18 55.59
N ALA A 346 -30.86 37.98 56.25
CA ALA A 346 -32.16 38.00 55.58
C ALA A 346 -32.51 39.42 55.06
N PRO A 347 -33.23 39.59 53.91
CA PRO A 347 -33.79 38.59 53.00
C PRO A 347 -33.04 38.44 51.64
N LEU A 348 -33.34 37.32 50.98
CA LEU A 348 -32.69 36.73 49.80
C LEU A 348 -32.81 37.56 48.50
N GLN A 349 -31.71 37.61 47.72
CA GLN A 349 -31.75 37.98 46.29
C GLN A 349 -31.83 36.71 45.41
N PRO A 350 -32.67 36.70 44.36
CA PRO A 350 -33.13 35.50 43.64
C PRO A 350 -32.18 34.93 42.56
N GLU A 351 -30.85 35.03 42.67
CA GLU A 351 -29.95 34.55 41.59
C GLU A 351 -28.78 33.65 41.97
N ALA A 352 -28.43 33.48 43.25
CA ALA A 352 -27.29 32.63 43.62
C ALA A 352 -27.72 31.18 43.89
N GLY A 353 -27.55 30.30 42.89
CA GLY A 353 -27.62 28.84 43.05
C GLY A 353 -26.33 28.26 43.67
N LEU A 354 -26.32 26.95 43.95
CA LEU A 354 -25.12 26.25 44.47
C LEU A 354 -23.92 26.40 43.53
N PRO A 355 -22.67 26.36 44.06
CA PRO A 355 -21.46 26.39 43.23
C PRO A 355 -21.49 25.26 42.20
N ALA A 356 -21.24 25.62 40.94
CA ALA A 356 -21.25 24.66 39.84
C ALA A 356 -19.95 23.85 39.82
N VAL A 357 -20.04 22.56 39.48
CA VAL A 357 -18.89 21.66 39.40
C VAL A 357 -18.37 21.60 37.97
N GLU A 358 -17.05 21.68 37.82
CA GLU A 358 -16.42 21.63 36.50
C GLU A 358 -16.54 20.24 35.86
N LEU A 359 -17.06 20.20 34.65
CA LEU A 359 -17.04 19.03 33.78
C LEU A 359 -15.80 19.12 32.88
N LYS A 360 -14.78 18.29 33.15
CA LYS A 360 -13.48 18.33 32.48
C LYS A 360 -13.32 17.24 31.41
N ALA A 361 -12.48 17.52 30.43
CA ALA A 361 -12.04 16.54 29.45
C ALA A 361 -11.12 15.49 30.10
N PRO A 362 -11.44 14.18 30.07
CA PRO A 362 -10.57 13.14 30.61
C PRO A 362 -9.35 12.83 29.71
N ILE A 363 -9.43 13.15 28.41
CA ILE A 363 -8.34 12.97 27.44
C ILE A 363 -8.26 14.17 26.49
N SER A 364 -7.09 14.37 25.88
CA SER A 364 -6.93 15.29 24.74
C SER A 364 -7.48 14.63 23.47
N GLY A 365 -8.08 15.41 22.57
CA GLY A 365 -8.63 14.86 21.33
C GLY A 365 -9.57 15.83 20.62
N VAL A 366 -10.45 15.30 19.79
CA VAL A 366 -11.49 16.05 19.08
C VAL A 366 -12.86 15.64 19.59
N ILE A 367 -13.78 16.59 19.73
CA ILE A 367 -15.18 16.31 20.05
C ILE A 367 -15.83 15.61 18.86
N SER A 368 -16.16 14.33 19.06
CA SER A 368 -16.77 13.45 18.05
C SER A 368 -18.30 13.46 18.10
N ALA A 369 -18.88 13.72 19.26
CA ALA A 369 -20.32 13.85 19.45
C ALA A 369 -20.64 14.81 20.59
N VAL A 370 -21.77 15.49 20.46
CA VAL A 370 -22.41 16.31 21.49
C VAL A 370 -23.76 15.67 21.78
N GLU A 371 -23.97 15.21 23.01
CA GLU A 371 -25.12 14.39 23.40
C GLU A 371 -26.06 15.09 24.39
N ALA A 372 -25.65 16.24 24.93
CA ALA A 372 -26.50 17.09 25.77
C ALA A 372 -26.43 18.56 25.33
N VAL A 373 -27.47 19.33 25.63
CA VAL A 373 -27.55 20.76 25.30
C VAL A 373 -27.38 21.65 26.54
N VAL A 374 -26.85 22.85 26.34
CA VAL A 374 -26.73 23.85 27.41
C VAL A 374 -28.13 24.18 27.94
N GLY A 375 -28.26 24.17 29.27
CA GLY A 375 -29.51 24.38 29.99
C GLY A 375 -30.28 23.10 30.30
N GLU A 376 -29.90 21.96 29.72
CA GLU A 376 -30.48 20.66 30.03
C GLU A 376 -30.14 20.22 31.46
N HIS A 377 -31.04 19.45 32.08
CA HIS A 377 -30.79 18.81 33.35
C HIS A 377 -30.19 17.42 33.13
N VAL A 378 -28.90 17.26 33.42
CA VAL A 378 -28.14 16.03 33.20
C VAL A 378 -28.11 15.17 34.46
N LYS A 379 -28.05 13.85 34.30
CA LYS A 379 -27.94 12.85 35.39
C LYS A 379 -26.53 12.28 35.48
N PRO A 380 -26.13 11.70 36.64
CA PRO A 380 -24.90 10.92 36.73
C PRO A 380 -24.80 9.89 35.62
N ASP A 381 -23.60 9.73 35.06
CA ASP A 381 -23.29 8.80 33.95
C ASP A 381 -24.01 9.08 32.62
N GLN A 382 -24.83 10.13 32.53
CA GLN A 382 -25.41 10.59 31.26
C GLN A 382 -24.29 11.16 30.36
N PRO A 383 -24.08 10.63 29.15
CA PRO A 383 -23.09 11.20 28.23
C PRO A 383 -23.46 12.64 27.84
N VAL A 384 -22.47 13.54 27.91
CA VAL A 384 -22.60 14.95 27.52
C VAL A 384 -21.80 15.22 26.24
N LEU A 385 -20.57 14.72 26.18
CA LEU A 385 -19.67 14.84 25.03
C LEU A 385 -18.92 13.52 24.81
N ALA A 386 -18.54 13.23 23.57
CA ALA A 386 -17.62 12.14 23.25
C ALA A 386 -16.33 12.70 22.65
N ILE A 387 -15.19 12.39 23.27
CA ILE A 387 -13.86 12.80 22.81
C ILE A 387 -13.17 11.61 22.15
N LEU A 388 -12.56 11.86 20.99
CA LEU A 388 -11.81 10.88 20.23
C LEU A 388 -10.41 11.41 19.87
N ASP A 389 -9.38 10.66 20.20
CA ASP A 389 -8.02 10.84 19.69
C ASP A 389 -7.73 9.80 18.59
N THR A 390 -7.46 10.28 17.38
CA THR A 390 -7.18 9.43 16.21
C THR A 390 -5.72 9.47 15.77
N GLN A 391 -4.79 10.03 16.56
CA GLN A 391 -3.37 10.05 16.24
C GLN A 391 -2.75 8.64 16.17
N THR A 392 -3.40 7.66 16.80
CA THR A 392 -3.05 6.25 16.69
C THR A 392 -4.33 5.45 16.57
N VAL A 393 -4.34 4.49 15.66
CA VAL A 393 -5.50 3.64 15.38
C VAL A 393 -5.09 2.17 15.46
N LEU A 394 -6.08 1.31 15.63
CA LEU A 394 -5.91 -0.13 15.55
C LEU A 394 -6.44 -0.64 14.20
N ILE A 395 -5.73 -1.56 13.57
CA ILE A 395 -6.24 -2.36 12.45
C ILE A 395 -6.47 -3.77 12.97
N GLU A 396 -7.72 -4.21 12.97
CA GLU A 396 -8.12 -5.56 13.37
C GLU A 396 -8.38 -6.41 12.14
N ALA A 397 -7.49 -7.36 11.86
CA ALA A 397 -7.67 -8.38 10.82
C ALA A 397 -8.20 -9.69 11.43
N ARG A 398 -9.11 -10.35 10.73
CA ARG A 398 -9.69 -11.63 11.16
C ARG A 398 -9.22 -12.74 10.23
N VAL A 399 -8.42 -13.65 10.77
CA VAL A 399 -7.91 -14.82 10.04
C VAL A 399 -8.88 -15.99 10.24
N PRO A 400 -9.43 -16.60 9.19
CA PRO A 400 -10.17 -17.86 9.32
C PRO A 400 -9.34 -18.94 10.00
N GLU A 401 -9.94 -19.69 10.92
CA GLU A 401 -9.22 -20.74 11.65
C GLU A 401 -8.53 -21.77 10.74
N SER A 402 -9.13 -22.06 9.58
CA SER A 402 -8.62 -23.00 8.58
C SER A 402 -7.33 -22.51 7.91
N GLN A 403 -7.08 -21.20 7.94
CA GLN A 403 -5.90 -20.57 7.35
C GLN A 403 -4.85 -20.18 8.40
N TRP A 404 -5.17 -20.24 9.70
CA TRP A 404 -4.28 -19.82 10.78
C TRP A 404 -2.91 -20.52 10.74
N ALA A 405 -2.89 -21.82 10.42
CA ALA A 405 -1.65 -22.59 10.32
C ALA A 405 -0.69 -22.08 9.23
N ARG A 406 -1.20 -21.32 8.26
CA ARG A 406 -0.40 -20.73 7.18
C ARG A 406 0.19 -19.37 7.57
N VAL A 407 -0.32 -18.70 8.61
CA VAL A 407 0.16 -17.38 9.02
C VAL A 407 1.62 -17.46 9.46
N GLY A 408 2.46 -16.59 8.89
CA GLY A 408 3.87 -16.51 9.20
C GLY A 408 4.11 -16.12 10.66
N ARG A 409 5.18 -16.65 11.28
CA ARG A 409 5.54 -16.33 12.67
C ARG A 409 6.02 -14.89 12.85
N SER A 410 6.41 -14.21 11.77
CA SER A 410 6.70 -12.77 11.75
C SER A 410 5.44 -11.93 11.99
N TYR A 411 4.26 -12.48 11.65
CA TYR A 411 2.99 -11.74 11.54
C TYR A 411 3.13 -10.47 10.69
N GLY A 412 4.07 -10.49 9.73
CA GLY A 412 4.28 -9.42 8.78
C GLY A 412 2.99 -9.16 8.03
N ALA A 413 2.66 -7.88 7.88
CA ALA A 413 1.45 -7.49 7.21
C ALA A 413 1.58 -6.14 6.54
N SER A 414 0.78 -5.94 5.52
CA SER A 414 0.55 -4.65 4.88
C SER A 414 -0.95 -4.39 4.76
N TYR A 415 -1.35 -3.14 4.57
CA TYR A 415 -2.74 -2.79 4.30
C TYR A 415 -2.88 -1.96 3.03
N ARG A 416 -4.06 -1.98 2.43
CA ARG A 416 -4.40 -1.15 1.27
C ARG A 416 -5.66 -0.36 1.55
N LEU A 417 -5.57 0.95 1.37
CA LEU A 417 -6.70 1.84 1.55
C LEU A 417 -7.76 1.60 0.47
N PRO A 418 -9.05 1.72 0.80
CA PRO A 418 -10.11 1.70 -0.20
C PRO A 418 -9.85 2.72 -1.32
N GLY A 419 -10.15 2.32 -2.56
CA GLY A 419 -9.98 3.17 -3.75
C GLY A 419 -8.53 3.34 -4.24
N HIS A 420 -7.55 2.70 -3.61
CA HIS A 420 -6.16 2.69 -4.06
C HIS A 420 -5.81 1.30 -4.58
N THR A 421 -5.43 1.18 -5.86
CA THR A 421 -5.17 -0.10 -6.50
C THR A 421 -3.70 -0.53 -6.41
N GLU A 422 -2.76 0.41 -6.35
CA GLU A 422 -1.37 0.11 -6.71
C GLU A 422 -0.40 -0.09 -5.55
N ASN A 423 -0.64 0.50 -4.36
CA ASN A 423 0.35 0.47 -3.27
C ASN A 423 -0.26 0.00 -1.94
N SER A 424 0.21 -1.14 -1.44
CA SER A 424 0.02 -1.56 -0.05
C SER A 424 1.07 -0.91 0.85
N VAL A 425 0.65 -0.48 2.03
CA VAL A 425 1.51 0.13 3.05
C VAL A 425 1.89 -0.94 4.06
N SER A 426 3.18 -1.21 4.22
CA SER A 426 3.66 -2.13 5.25
C SER A 426 3.30 -1.61 6.65
N ILE A 427 2.75 -2.50 7.47
CA ILE A 427 2.37 -2.23 8.87
C ILE A 427 3.59 -2.28 9.79
N LEU A 428 4.49 -3.25 9.57
CA LEU A 428 5.65 -3.47 10.42
C LEU A 428 6.88 -2.77 9.85
N GLY A 429 7.74 -2.27 10.74
CA GLY A 429 8.98 -1.57 10.42
C GLY A 429 9.15 -0.31 11.27
N GLU A 430 10.36 0.25 11.29
CA GLU A 430 10.67 1.44 12.08
C GLU A 430 9.71 2.60 11.73
N GLY A 431 8.95 3.06 12.73
CA GLY A 431 8.02 4.18 12.61
C GLY A 431 6.68 3.91 11.89
N LYS A 432 6.42 2.68 11.40
CA LYS A 432 5.21 2.37 10.59
C LYS A 432 4.05 1.80 11.40
N GLY A 433 4.34 1.05 12.46
CA GLY A 433 3.35 0.39 13.28
C GLY A 433 3.93 -0.86 13.97
N ARG A 434 3.10 -1.54 14.76
CA ARG A 434 3.48 -2.78 15.45
C ARG A 434 2.31 -3.73 15.63
N LEU A 435 2.61 -5.02 15.73
CA LEU A 435 1.65 -6.01 16.20
C LEU A 435 1.40 -5.79 17.70
N LEU A 436 0.15 -5.59 18.09
CA LEU A 436 -0.26 -5.56 19.50
C LEU A 436 -0.70 -6.92 20.00
N TYR A 437 -1.41 -7.67 19.16
CA TYR A 437 -2.03 -8.91 19.57
C TYR A 437 -2.14 -9.89 18.42
N ALA A 438 -1.63 -11.10 18.65
CA ALA A 438 -1.96 -12.27 17.85
C ALA A 438 -2.81 -13.21 18.72
N GLY A 439 -4.02 -13.50 18.25
CA GLY A 439 -5.02 -14.24 19.00
C GLY A 439 -4.57 -15.63 19.41
N SER A 440 -4.81 -15.99 20.66
CA SER A 440 -4.66 -17.34 21.21
C SER A 440 -5.98 -18.12 21.24
N GLU A 441 -7.09 -17.48 20.85
CA GLU A 441 -8.44 -18.01 20.90
C GLU A 441 -9.15 -17.82 19.57
N VAL A 442 -10.04 -18.75 19.24
CA VAL A 442 -10.93 -18.67 18.09
C VAL A 442 -12.26 -18.08 18.55
N ASP A 443 -12.72 -17.01 17.90
CA ASP A 443 -14.07 -16.50 18.13
C ASP A 443 -15.10 -17.55 17.70
N ALA A 444 -15.92 -18.01 18.64
CA ALA A 444 -16.87 -19.09 18.39
C ALA A 444 -17.97 -18.73 17.38
N LYS A 445 -18.29 -17.45 17.21
CA LYS A 445 -19.33 -16.98 16.28
C LYS A 445 -18.78 -16.82 14.87
N THR A 446 -17.59 -16.23 14.74
CA THR A 446 -17.00 -15.94 13.41
C THR A 446 -16.03 -17.01 12.91
N ARG A 447 -15.62 -17.96 13.78
CA ARG A 447 -14.59 -18.99 13.49
C ARG A 447 -13.28 -18.38 12.98
N THR A 448 -12.89 -17.25 13.57
CA THR A 448 -11.67 -16.51 13.21
C THR A 448 -10.78 -16.23 14.40
N VAL A 449 -9.48 -16.15 14.16
CA VAL A 449 -8.47 -15.64 15.09
C VAL A 449 -8.17 -14.18 14.76
N ARG A 450 -8.04 -13.33 15.79
CA ARG A 450 -7.77 -11.89 15.60
C ARG A 450 -6.28 -11.59 15.52
N LEU A 451 -5.91 -10.73 14.58
CA LEU A 451 -4.63 -10.02 14.55
C LEU A 451 -4.93 -8.53 14.73
N VAL A 452 -4.25 -7.88 15.69
CA VAL A 452 -4.45 -6.45 15.98
C VAL A 452 -3.13 -5.73 15.85
N TYR A 453 -3.12 -4.71 15.00
CA TYR A 453 -1.96 -3.87 14.75
C TYR A 453 -2.21 -2.44 15.21
N GLU A 454 -1.23 -1.80 15.83
CA GLU A 454 -1.26 -0.38 16.20
C GLU A 454 -0.50 0.44 15.16
N ILE A 455 -1.15 1.45 14.61
CA ILE A 455 -0.65 2.26 13.50
C ILE A 455 -0.66 3.74 13.87
N PRO A 456 0.47 4.46 13.78
CA PRO A 456 0.49 5.91 13.80
C PRO A 456 -0.34 6.49 12.66
N ASN A 457 -1.19 7.48 12.96
CA ASN A 457 -2.09 8.10 11.99
C ASN A 457 -2.00 9.64 12.06
N PRO A 458 -0.80 10.24 11.90
CA PRO A 458 -0.61 11.69 12.01
C PRO A 458 -1.36 12.46 10.91
N GLU A 459 -1.46 11.88 9.70
CA GLU A 459 -2.16 12.47 8.55
C GLU A 459 -3.69 12.28 8.60
N GLY A 460 -4.20 11.48 9.54
CA GLY A 460 -5.64 11.23 9.67
C GLY A 460 -6.28 10.48 8.49
N ARG A 461 -5.48 9.74 7.71
CA ARG A 461 -5.94 8.96 6.54
C ARG A 461 -6.77 7.74 6.95
N LEU A 462 -6.44 7.12 8.07
CA LEU A 462 -7.19 5.99 8.62
C LEU A 462 -8.34 6.52 9.49
N ARG A 463 -9.58 6.30 9.04
CA ARG A 463 -10.79 6.70 9.79
C ARG A 463 -11.33 5.54 10.58
N ILE A 464 -11.79 5.79 11.81
CA ILE A 464 -12.43 4.76 12.64
C ILE A 464 -13.68 4.21 11.94
N GLY A 465 -13.83 2.89 11.94
CA GLY A 465 -14.89 2.16 11.25
C GLY A 465 -14.60 1.86 9.78
N MET A 466 -13.49 2.36 9.22
CA MET A 466 -13.08 2.05 7.85
C MET A 466 -12.73 0.56 7.72
N ALA A 467 -13.29 -0.10 6.70
CA ALA A 467 -12.84 -1.41 6.26
C ALA A 467 -11.72 -1.26 5.22
N LEU A 468 -10.71 -2.11 5.28
CA LEU A 468 -9.57 -2.09 4.37
C LEU A 468 -9.09 -3.53 4.08
N ASP A 469 -8.28 -3.70 3.04
CA ASP A 469 -7.61 -4.97 2.78
C ASP A 469 -6.34 -5.06 3.62
N VAL A 470 -6.16 -6.16 4.35
CA VAL A 470 -4.93 -6.51 5.07
C VAL A 470 -4.33 -7.74 4.42
N PHE A 471 -3.06 -7.65 4.05
CA PHE A 471 -2.30 -8.74 3.48
C PHE A 471 -1.33 -9.25 4.54
N VAL A 472 -1.59 -10.43 5.07
CA VAL A 472 -0.78 -11.05 6.14
C VAL A 472 0.15 -12.08 5.53
N GLU A 473 1.45 -11.96 5.79
CA GLU A 473 2.48 -12.91 5.33
C GLU A 473 2.19 -14.32 5.83
N THR A 474 2.41 -15.29 4.95
CA THR A 474 2.33 -16.71 5.28
C THR A 474 3.71 -17.31 5.52
N THR A 475 3.74 -18.59 5.91
CA THR A 475 4.97 -19.38 5.98
C THR A 475 5.51 -19.81 4.60
N GLN A 476 4.77 -19.57 3.51
CA GLN A 476 5.20 -19.96 2.16
C GLN A 476 5.95 -18.79 1.50
N GLY A 477 7.28 -18.85 1.57
CA GLY A 477 8.18 -18.01 0.79
C GLY A 477 8.88 -18.85 -0.27
N GLU A 478 9.03 -18.32 -1.48
CA GLU A 478 9.69 -19.00 -2.59
C GLU A 478 10.60 -18.02 -3.35
N GLU A 479 11.84 -18.43 -3.64
CA GLU A 479 12.67 -17.74 -4.63
C GLU A 479 12.22 -18.17 -6.03
N THR A 480 11.57 -17.25 -6.74
CA THR A 480 10.91 -17.54 -8.00
C THR A 480 11.10 -16.41 -8.99
N LEU A 481 10.94 -16.71 -10.28
CA LEU A 481 10.88 -15.68 -11.31
C LEU A 481 9.70 -14.76 -11.04
N ALA A 482 9.95 -13.45 -11.01
CA ALA A 482 8.92 -12.46 -10.72
C ALA A 482 9.04 -11.26 -11.66
N VAL A 483 7.90 -10.67 -11.97
CA VAL A 483 7.80 -9.42 -12.75
C VAL A 483 6.96 -8.41 -11.98
N PRO A 484 7.13 -7.10 -12.23
CA PRO A 484 6.22 -6.09 -11.69
C PRO A 484 4.77 -6.40 -12.07
N GLU A 485 3.83 -6.17 -11.15
CA GLU A 485 2.41 -6.40 -11.39
C GLU A 485 1.88 -5.59 -12.58
N SER A 486 2.48 -4.42 -12.85
CA SER A 486 2.15 -3.57 -14.00
C SER A 486 2.51 -4.17 -15.36
N ALA A 487 3.31 -5.25 -15.40
CA ALA A 487 3.63 -5.95 -16.64
C ALA A 487 2.53 -6.94 -17.07
N LEU A 488 1.65 -7.34 -16.15
CA LEU A 488 0.57 -8.29 -16.45
C LEU A 488 -0.63 -7.55 -17.06
N ILE A 489 -1.07 -8.05 -18.21
CA ILE A 489 -2.33 -7.65 -18.84
C ILE A 489 -3.28 -8.84 -18.79
N GLU A 490 -4.55 -8.56 -18.48
CA GLU A 490 -5.62 -9.56 -18.58
C GLU A 490 -6.28 -9.46 -19.97
N GLU A 491 -6.34 -10.59 -20.66
CA GLU A 491 -6.92 -10.70 -21.99
C GLU A 491 -7.73 -12.00 -22.08
N GLU A 492 -9.04 -11.88 -22.27
CA GLU A 492 -9.97 -13.03 -22.35
C GLU A 492 -9.87 -13.98 -21.14
N GLY A 493 -9.62 -13.43 -19.94
CA GLY A 493 -9.43 -14.20 -18.70
C GLY A 493 -8.08 -14.91 -18.59
N ARG A 494 -7.14 -14.65 -19.51
CA ARG A 494 -5.75 -15.12 -19.46
C ARG A 494 -4.82 -13.97 -19.09
N ALA A 495 -3.78 -14.27 -18.31
CA ALA A 495 -2.72 -13.32 -18.00
C ALA A 495 -1.65 -13.37 -19.09
N VAL A 496 -1.33 -12.22 -19.67
CA VAL A 496 -0.35 -12.08 -20.75
C VAL A 496 0.67 -11.00 -20.39
N VAL A 497 1.90 -11.17 -20.88
CA VAL A 497 2.95 -10.15 -20.81
C VAL A 497 3.49 -9.90 -22.22
N PHE A 498 4.04 -8.72 -22.45
CA PHE A 498 4.76 -8.39 -23.68
C PHE A 498 6.25 -8.41 -23.41
N VAL A 499 6.99 -9.26 -24.12
CA VAL A 499 8.43 -9.43 -23.98
C VAL A 499 9.11 -8.70 -25.12
N GLN A 500 10.10 -7.85 -24.81
CA GLN A 500 10.93 -7.22 -25.83
C GLN A 500 11.95 -8.23 -26.36
N LEU A 501 11.81 -8.62 -27.63
CA LEU A 501 12.72 -9.52 -28.32
C LEU A 501 13.90 -8.77 -28.95
N GLY A 502 13.61 -7.61 -29.53
CA GLY A 502 14.57 -6.65 -30.07
C GLY A 502 14.09 -5.22 -29.83
N GLY A 503 14.92 -4.22 -30.13
CA GLY A 503 14.65 -2.83 -29.77
C GLY A 503 13.27 -2.33 -30.18
N GLU A 504 12.74 -2.80 -31.31
CA GLU A 504 11.41 -2.47 -31.83
C GLU A 504 10.48 -3.67 -31.99
N THR A 505 10.90 -4.88 -31.59
CA THR A 505 10.10 -6.09 -31.77
C THR A 505 9.71 -6.71 -30.43
N PHE A 506 8.42 -6.96 -30.27
CA PHE A 506 7.83 -7.50 -29.04
C PHE A 506 7.06 -8.80 -29.31
N ALA A 507 7.08 -9.73 -28.36
CA ALA A 507 6.24 -10.93 -28.42
C ALA A 507 5.22 -10.93 -27.27
N LYS A 508 3.97 -11.23 -27.62
CA LYS A 508 2.94 -11.57 -26.64
C LYS A 508 3.21 -12.96 -26.07
N ARG A 509 3.18 -13.08 -24.75
CA ARG A 509 3.47 -14.33 -24.04
C ARG A 509 2.37 -14.61 -23.02
N ASP A 510 1.73 -15.76 -23.14
CA ASP A 510 0.80 -16.25 -22.11
C ASP A 510 1.61 -16.70 -20.89
N VAL A 511 1.20 -16.26 -19.69
CA VAL A 511 1.91 -16.57 -18.44
C VAL A 511 0.97 -17.17 -17.39
N GLN A 512 1.55 -17.94 -16.49
CA GLN A 512 0.85 -18.48 -15.32
C GLN A 512 1.25 -17.71 -14.05
N PRO A 513 0.46 -16.73 -13.61
CA PRO A 513 0.76 -15.97 -12.40
C PRO A 513 0.56 -16.81 -11.13
N GLY A 514 1.36 -16.53 -10.10
CA GLY A 514 1.30 -17.18 -8.80
C GLY A 514 1.19 -16.18 -7.65
N ILE A 515 2.08 -16.34 -6.67
CA ILE A 515 2.20 -15.48 -5.49
C ILE A 515 2.31 -14.00 -5.91
N ARG A 516 1.58 -13.12 -5.21
CA ARG A 516 1.72 -11.67 -5.32
C ARG A 516 2.28 -11.12 -4.03
N ASP A 517 3.34 -10.34 -4.12
CA ASP A 517 4.02 -9.78 -2.97
C ASP A 517 4.69 -8.45 -3.35
N ASN A 518 4.39 -7.40 -2.57
CA ASN A 518 5.00 -6.06 -2.68
C ASN A 518 5.08 -5.49 -4.12
N GLY A 519 4.00 -5.61 -4.90
CA GLY A 519 3.92 -5.08 -6.27
C GLY A 519 4.60 -5.97 -7.34
N PHE A 520 5.05 -7.16 -6.96
CA PHE A 520 5.57 -8.18 -7.86
C PHE A 520 4.63 -9.39 -7.92
N VAL A 521 4.65 -10.07 -9.06
CA VAL A 521 3.87 -11.28 -9.31
C VAL A 521 4.82 -12.40 -9.74
N GLN A 522 4.71 -13.54 -9.07
CA GLN A 522 5.38 -14.79 -9.45
C GLN A 522 4.92 -15.22 -10.84
N ILE A 523 5.87 -15.60 -11.69
CA ILE A 523 5.61 -16.25 -12.97
C ILE A 523 6.01 -17.71 -12.87
N ARG A 524 5.02 -18.62 -12.86
CA ARG A 524 5.24 -20.08 -12.76
C ARG A 524 5.63 -20.71 -14.10
N ALA A 525 5.13 -20.14 -15.19
CA ALA A 525 5.40 -20.59 -16.55
C ALA A 525 5.18 -19.46 -17.56
N GLY A 526 5.80 -19.57 -18.73
CA GLY A 526 5.65 -18.67 -19.88
C GLY A 526 6.84 -17.75 -20.12
N LEU A 527 7.69 -17.53 -19.11
CA LEU A 527 8.80 -16.58 -19.17
C LEU A 527 10.11 -17.22 -18.69
N LYS A 528 11.24 -16.77 -19.23
CA LYS A 528 12.61 -17.16 -18.82
C LYS A 528 13.27 -16.03 -18.05
N GLU A 529 14.23 -16.39 -17.19
CA GLU A 529 15.05 -15.42 -16.47
C GLU A 529 15.85 -14.54 -17.44
N GLY A 530 15.87 -13.24 -17.17
CA GLY A 530 16.53 -12.22 -18.00
C GLY A 530 15.67 -11.64 -19.13
N GLU A 531 14.55 -12.28 -19.51
CA GLU A 531 13.64 -11.73 -20.52
C GLU A 531 13.04 -10.40 -20.03
N ARG A 532 13.08 -9.37 -20.87
CA ARG A 532 12.59 -8.02 -20.53
C ARG A 532 11.11 -7.89 -20.84
N VAL A 533 10.29 -7.64 -19.82
CA VAL A 533 8.84 -7.45 -19.97
C VAL A 533 8.46 -5.98 -19.95
N VAL A 534 7.44 -5.60 -20.71
CA VAL A 534 6.93 -4.22 -20.74
C VAL A 534 6.16 -3.91 -19.46
N THR A 535 6.67 -2.98 -18.64
CA THR A 535 6.07 -2.56 -17.36
C THR A 535 5.29 -1.25 -17.47
N ARG A 536 5.56 -0.45 -18.52
CA ARG A 536 4.83 0.77 -18.88
C ARG A 536 4.64 0.81 -20.40
N GLY A 537 3.43 1.17 -20.85
CA GLY A 537 3.10 1.21 -22.29
C GLY A 537 2.60 -0.12 -22.86
N ALA A 538 2.44 -1.16 -22.04
CA ALA A 538 2.04 -2.50 -22.48
C ALA A 538 0.68 -2.52 -23.24
N TYR A 539 -0.26 -1.65 -22.88
CA TYR A 539 -1.52 -1.50 -23.62
C TYR A 539 -1.32 -0.92 -25.03
N ALA A 540 -0.37 -0.02 -25.22
CA ALA A 540 -0.06 0.52 -26.55
C ALA A 540 0.57 -0.56 -27.45
N VAL A 541 1.47 -1.38 -26.90
CA VAL A 541 2.04 -2.54 -27.60
C VAL A 541 0.94 -3.54 -27.98
N ARG A 542 -0.03 -3.79 -27.08
CA ARG A 542 -1.21 -4.60 -27.39
C ARG A 542 -2.03 -4.03 -28.55
N LEU A 543 -2.26 -2.73 -28.60
CA LEU A 543 -3.00 -2.12 -29.70
C LEU A 543 -2.26 -2.27 -31.04
N ALA A 544 -0.92 -2.12 -31.03
CA ALA A 544 -0.09 -2.37 -32.20
C ALA A 544 -0.21 -3.82 -32.68
N SER A 545 -0.26 -4.80 -31.76
CA SER A 545 -0.42 -6.22 -32.13
C SER A 545 -1.72 -6.51 -32.87
N VAL A 546 -2.80 -5.80 -32.53
CA VAL A 546 -4.10 -5.94 -33.20
C VAL A 546 -4.06 -5.25 -34.57
N ALA A 547 -3.44 -4.07 -34.67
CA ALA A 547 -3.32 -3.35 -35.93
C ALA A 547 -2.50 -4.13 -36.97
N SER A 548 -1.39 -4.74 -36.57
CA SER A 548 -0.56 -5.59 -37.44
C SER A 548 -1.26 -6.89 -37.88
N SER A 549 -2.36 -7.29 -37.22
CA SER A 549 -3.13 -8.50 -37.56
C SER A 549 -4.27 -8.26 -38.55
N ILE A 550 -4.52 -7.01 -38.94
CA ILE A 550 -5.47 -6.67 -40.01
C ILE A 550 -4.68 -6.71 -41.33
N PRO A 551 -4.98 -7.62 -42.28
CA PRO A 551 -4.35 -7.58 -43.60
C PRO A 551 -4.64 -6.22 -44.25
N GLU A 552 -3.58 -5.47 -44.60
CA GLU A 552 -3.71 -4.32 -45.50
C GLU A 552 -4.12 -4.83 -46.88
N HIS A 553 -5.43 -5.04 -47.08
CA HIS A 553 -6.00 -5.02 -48.41
C HIS A 553 -6.20 -3.55 -48.82
N GLY A 554 -5.28 -3.05 -49.65
CA GLY A 554 -5.56 -1.93 -50.54
C GLY A 554 -4.46 -0.90 -50.65
N HIS A 555 -3.35 -1.23 -51.32
CA HIS A 555 -2.65 -0.23 -52.10
C HIS A 555 -3.43 0.03 -53.40
N ALA A 556 -3.87 1.26 -53.61
CA ALA A 556 -4.16 1.78 -54.94
C ALA A 556 -3.14 2.87 -55.25
N HIS A 557 -2.59 2.76 -56.47
CA HIS A 557 -1.46 3.47 -57.06
C HIS A 557 -1.48 4.99 -56.97
#